data_AF-A0A9D6HTG9-F1
#
_entry.id   AF-A0A9D6HTG9-F1
#
_cell.length_a   1.000
_cell.length_b   1.000
_cell.length_c   1.000
_cell.angle_alpha   90.00
_cell.angle_beta   90.00
_cell.angle_gamma   90.00
#
_symmetry.space_group_name_H-M   'P 1'
#
loop_
_entity.id
_entity.type
_entity.pdbx_description
1 polymer ?
#
loop_
_entity_poly.entity_id
_entity_poly.type
_entity_poly.pdbx_seq_one_letter_code
_entity_poly.pdbx_strand_id
1 'polypeptide(L)'
;LPTGTVGTGLEHTDSFSIIAGSQLLRDSESYRGKFLPIVAHEFFHAWNVKWIRPKELTSYDYSREQHTKLLWAAEGFTTYYSALILKRAGLISEKEFLKWLSDRIGSLERSWGRAFRSAEEASWDAWTPGENPGSRLSYYIKGCLLGLLLDLKIRHSTLDRKSLDDVIRLLGERFAKRNDGFTTEDLEALVLETGGESLSGFFDDYVRGVKELPLSNALSHAGLLLSGKPPRKDSPSLDVSLGDASGFPEVREIPPGSLAQQGGLDSGDVIIAVEGRRVTLSTLPEILSDYRIGDQVRITFFRREELRETRVTLTANQSREFEIKPVESPGQLEKRIYCSWLREEHFPDQKEKKEERDSLEKP
;
A
#
# COMPACT_ATOMS: atom_id res chain seq x y z
N LEU A 1 -10.41 -20.18 0.64
CA LEU A 1 -9.87 -18.82 0.83
C LEU A 1 -9.11 -18.81 2.14
N PRO A 2 -7.89 -18.27 2.21
CA PRO A 2 -7.30 -17.90 3.50
C PRO A 2 -8.34 -17.04 4.23
N THR A 3 -8.66 -17.44 5.46
CA THR A 3 -9.60 -16.75 6.32
C THR A 3 -9.17 -15.29 6.47
N GLY A 4 -9.96 -14.33 5.96
CA GLY A 4 -9.70 -12.90 6.10
C GLY A 4 -9.51 -12.10 4.80
N THR A 5 -9.39 -12.73 3.63
CA THR A 5 -9.38 -11.99 2.36
C THR A 5 -10.82 -11.64 1.94
N VAL A 6 -11.19 -10.36 2.03
CA VAL A 6 -12.55 -9.89 1.70
C VAL A 6 -12.83 -10.01 0.19
N GLY A 7 -11.79 -10.04 -0.64
CA GLY A 7 -11.84 -10.47 -2.05
C GLY A 7 -10.43 -10.68 -2.63
N THR A 8 -10.32 -11.52 -3.67
CA THR A 8 -9.07 -11.83 -4.40
C THR A 8 -9.38 -11.97 -5.89
N GLY A 9 -8.40 -11.63 -6.74
CA GLY A 9 -8.49 -11.77 -8.19
C GLY A 9 -7.36 -12.64 -8.75
N LEU A 10 -7.58 -13.14 -9.95
CA LEU A 10 -6.56 -13.82 -10.77
C LEU A 10 -6.74 -13.40 -12.22
N GLU A 11 -5.64 -12.95 -12.81
CA GLU A 11 -5.57 -12.35 -14.13
C GLU A 11 -5.24 -13.37 -15.23
N HIS A 12 -5.97 -13.29 -16.35
CA HIS A 12 -5.73 -14.06 -17.58
C HIS A 12 -5.57 -13.12 -18.77
N THR A 13 -5.11 -13.65 -19.90
CA THR A 13 -4.77 -12.85 -21.09
C THR A 13 -5.93 -11.99 -21.60
N ASP A 14 -7.15 -12.51 -21.52
CA ASP A 14 -8.38 -11.90 -22.07
C ASP A 14 -9.57 -11.96 -21.09
N SER A 15 -9.32 -12.34 -19.84
CA SER A 15 -10.32 -12.47 -18.78
C SER A 15 -9.66 -12.37 -17.40
N PHE A 16 -10.47 -12.31 -16.34
CA PHE A 16 -9.99 -12.46 -14.97
C PHE A 16 -11.09 -13.06 -14.11
N SER A 17 -10.70 -13.72 -13.03
CA SER A 17 -11.62 -14.31 -12.06
C SER A 17 -11.52 -13.55 -10.75
N ILE A 18 -12.65 -13.11 -10.18
CA ILE A 18 -12.69 -12.46 -8.86
C ILE A 18 -13.58 -13.26 -7.93
N ILE A 19 -13.06 -13.55 -6.74
CA ILE A 19 -13.83 -14.10 -5.63
C ILE A 19 -13.96 -12.98 -4.60
N ALA A 20 -15.17 -12.50 -4.37
CA ALA A 20 -15.45 -11.40 -3.45
C ALA A 20 -16.56 -11.76 -2.46
N GLY A 21 -16.39 -11.40 -1.20
CA GLY A 21 -17.44 -11.52 -0.20
C GLY A 21 -18.58 -10.54 -0.49
N SER A 22 -19.83 -10.99 -0.31
CA SER A 22 -21.02 -10.17 -0.59
C SER A 22 -21.00 -8.80 0.09
N GLN A 23 -20.36 -8.68 1.25
CA GLN A 23 -20.18 -7.43 2.00
C GLN A 23 -19.49 -6.33 1.18
N LEU A 24 -18.63 -6.68 0.23
CA LEU A 24 -17.98 -5.70 -0.65
C LEU A 24 -18.95 -5.05 -1.65
N LEU A 25 -20.12 -5.64 -1.85
CA LEU A 25 -21.13 -5.20 -2.82
C LEU A 25 -22.34 -4.51 -2.16
N ARG A 26 -22.39 -4.45 -0.83
CA ARG A 26 -23.58 -4.00 -0.08
C ARG A 26 -23.73 -2.50 0.02
N ASP A 27 -22.62 -1.78 0.07
CA ASP A 27 -22.61 -0.34 0.27
C ASP A 27 -21.61 0.34 -0.68
N SER A 28 -21.87 1.62 -0.95
CA SER A 28 -21.09 2.42 -1.91
C SER A 28 -19.63 2.55 -1.50
N GLU A 29 -19.35 2.69 -0.20
CA GLU A 29 -17.99 2.87 0.32
C GLU A 29 -17.16 1.60 0.13
N SER A 30 -17.69 0.44 0.50
CA SER A 30 -17.05 -0.86 0.28
C SER A 30 -16.89 -1.17 -1.21
N TYR A 31 -17.92 -0.89 -2.01
CA TYR A 31 -17.89 -1.14 -3.45
C TYR A 31 -16.81 -0.31 -4.14
N ARG A 32 -16.79 1.01 -3.90
CA ARG A 32 -15.86 1.95 -4.54
C ARG A 32 -14.46 1.87 -3.96
N GLY A 33 -14.34 1.71 -2.65
CA GLY A 33 -13.06 1.75 -1.93
C GLY A 33 -12.32 0.41 -1.85
N LYS A 34 -13.00 -0.72 -2.07
CA LYS A 34 -12.41 -2.05 -1.94
C LYS A 34 -12.66 -2.95 -3.15
N PHE A 35 -13.90 -3.06 -3.63
CA PHE A 35 -14.20 -3.95 -4.76
C PHE A 35 -13.69 -3.43 -6.11
N LEU A 36 -14.04 -2.19 -6.48
CA LEU A 36 -13.60 -1.60 -7.73
C LEU A 36 -12.07 -1.57 -7.89
N PRO A 37 -11.26 -1.29 -6.85
CA PRO A 37 -9.81 -1.41 -6.94
C PRO A 37 -9.32 -2.81 -7.31
N ILE A 38 -9.97 -3.88 -6.82
CA ILE A 38 -9.64 -5.26 -7.23
C ILE A 38 -9.96 -5.45 -8.71
N VAL A 39 -11.15 -5.03 -9.16
CA VAL A 39 -11.54 -5.11 -10.58
C VAL A 39 -10.56 -4.34 -11.47
N ALA A 40 -10.18 -3.13 -11.06
CA ALA A 40 -9.23 -2.31 -11.81
C ALA A 40 -7.81 -2.89 -11.82
N HIS A 41 -7.40 -3.57 -10.75
CA HIS A 41 -6.12 -4.29 -10.65
C HIS A 41 -6.09 -5.43 -11.67
N GLU A 42 -7.08 -6.32 -11.65
CA GLU A 42 -7.16 -7.44 -12.60
C GLU A 42 -7.36 -6.96 -14.05
N PHE A 43 -8.11 -5.87 -14.26
CA PHE A 43 -8.28 -5.29 -15.58
C PHE A 43 -6.97 -4.71 -16.14
N PHE A 44 -6.20 -3.99 -15.32
CA PHE A 44 -4.91 -3.45 -15.75
C PHE A 44 -3.90 -4.56 -16.04
N HIS A 45 -4.06 -5.73 -15.41
CA HIS A 45 -3.19 -6.86 -15.67
C HIS A 45 -3.23 -7.38 -17.13
N ALA A 46 -4.32 -7.11 -17.86
CA ALA A 46 -4.39 -7.40 -19.30
C ALA A 46 -3.20 -6.78 -20.06
N TRP A 47 -2.73 -5.60 -19.65
CA TRP A 47 -1.48 -5.02 -20.12
C TRP A 47 -0.29 -5.45 -19.27
N ASN A 48 -0.31 -5.21 -17.96
CA ASN A 48 0.85 -5.45 -17.10
C ASN A 48 0.80 -6.86 -16.46
N VAL A 49 1.82 -7.70 -16.59
CA VAL A 49 1.86 -9.15 -16.33
C VAL A 49 1.38 -10.02 -17.51
N LYS A 50 0.25 -9.73 -18.16
CA LYS A 50 -0.18 -10.56 -19.30
C LYS A 50 0.49 -10.19 -20.61
N TRP A 51 0.67 -8.91 -20.94
CA TRP A 51 1.39 -8.50 -22.15
C TRP A 51 2.81 -8.02 -21.83
N ILE A 52 2.93 -7.06 -20.93
CA ILE A 52 4.18 -6.51 -20.42
C ILE A 52 4.59 -7.32 -19.21
N ARG A 53 5.63 -8.15 -19.30
CA ARG A 53 5.99 -9.03 -18.18
C ARG A 53 7.49 -9.20 -18.00
N PRO A 54 7.95 -9.47 -16.77
CA PRO A 54 9.33 -9.85 -16.51
C PRO A 54 9.76 -11.00 -17.42
N LYS A 55 11.03 -10.97 -17.84
CA LYS A 55 11.60 -11.99 -18.74
C LYS A 55 11.42 -13.41 -18.21
N GLU A 56 11.55 -13.61 -16.90
CA GLU A 56 11.38 -14.92 -16.26
C GLU A 56 9.94 -15.46 -16.36
N LEU A 57 8.95 -14.58 -16.60
CA LEU A 57 7.52 -14.92 -16.68
C LEU A 57 7.00 -15.03 -18.13
N THR A 58 7.90 -15.00 -19.12
CA THR A 58 7.56 -15.21 -20.55
C THR A 58 7.29 -16.67 -20.89
N SER A 59 7.86 -17.59 -20.12
CA SER A 59 7.61 -19.03 -20.22
C SER A 59 7.47 -19.63 -18.82
N TYR A 60 6.51 -20.53 -18.65
CA TYR A 60 6.21 -21.12 -17.35
C TYR A 60 6.74 -22.55 -17.25
N ASP A 61 7.53 -22.81 -16.22
CA ASP A 61 7.96 -24.14 -15.80
C ASP A 61 7.21 -24.50 -14.52
N TYR A 62 6.07 -25.16 -14.67
CA TYR A 62 5.18 -25.51 -13.56
C TYR A 62 5.77 -26.58 -12.61
N SER A 63 6.98 -27.10 -12.87
CA SER A 63 7.61 -28.12 -12.04
C SER A 63 8.43 -27.56 -10.88
N ARG A 64 8.72 -26.26 -10.87
CA ARG A 64 9.56 -25.60 -9.87
C ARG A 64 9.22 -24.12 -9.69
N GLU A 65 9.75 -23.53 -8.64
CA GLU A 65 9.67 -22.09 -8.39
C GLU A 65 10.36 -21.30 -9.51
N GLN A 66 9.71 -20.23 -9.97
CA GLN A 66 10.26 -19.28 -10.95
C GLN A 66 10.40 -17.91 -10.30
N HIS A 67 11.58 -17.64 -9.75
CA HIS A 67 11.87 -16.38 -9.09
C HIS A 67 12.07 -15.24 -10.08
N THR A 68 11.59 -14.04 -9.71
CA THR A 68 11.91 -12.80 -10.42
C THR A 68 12.04 -11.66 -9.40
N LYS A 69 12.90 -10.69 -9.70
CA LYS A 69 13.11 -9.50 -8.87
C LYS A 69 12.11 -8.39 -9.19
N LEU A 70 11.19 -8.60 -10.13
CA LEU A 70 10.38 -7.55 -10.75
C LEU A 70 8.89 -7.59 -10.36
N LEU A 71 8.49 -8.40 -9.37
CA LEU A 71 7.10 -8.38 -8.89
C LEU A 71 6.72 -7.02 -8.27
N TRP A 72 7.65 -6.28 -7.68
CA TRP A 72 7.37 -4.92 -7.21
C TRP A 72 6.95 -3.97 -8.34
N ALA A 73 7.45 -4.17 -9.56
CA ALA A 73 7.04 -3.41 -10.73
C ALA A 73 5.76 -4.00 -11.32
N ALA A 74 5.72 -5.32 -11.52
CA ALA A 74 4.60 -6.00 -12.13
C ALA A 74 3.30 -5.89 -11.31
N GLU A 75 3.37 -6.09 -10.01
CA GLU A 75 2.23 -6.02 -9.08
C GLU A 75 2.08 -4.65 -8.42
N GLY A 76 3.20 -4.01 -8.09
CA GLY A 76 3.16 -2.68 -7.48
C GLY A 76 2.72 -1.59 -8.43
N PHE A 77 3.20 -1.56 -9.69
CA PHE A 77 2.66 -0.59 -10.65
C PHE A 77 1.18 -0.87 -10.94
N THR A 78 0.78 -2.13 -11.03
CA THR A 78 -0.63 -2.49 -11.18
C THR A 78 -1.48 -2.01 -10.01
N THR A 79 -0.97 -2.15 -8.78
CA THR A 79 -1.61 -1.61 -7.57
C THR A 79 -1.74 -0.09 -7.63
N TYR A 80 -0.72 0.62 -8.10
CA TYR A 80 -0.76 2.08 -8.27
C TYR A 80 -1.78 2.51 -9.33
N TYR A 81 -1.76 1.86 -10.49
CA TYR A 81 -2.66 2.16 -11.60
C TYR A 81 -4.11 1.77 -11.32
N SER A 82 -4.37 0.74 -10.51
CA SER A 82 -5.74 0.32 -10.20
C SER A 82 -6.55 1.46 -9.56
N ALA A 83 -5.99 2.16 -8.58
CA ALA A 83 -6.65 3.32 -7.98
C ALA A 83 -6.60 4.56 -8.90
N LEU A 84 -5.48 4.79 -9.59
CA LEU A 84 -5.33 5.96 -10.46
C LEU A 84 -6.28 5.94 -11.66
N ILE A 85 -6.52 4.77 -12.26
CA ILE A 85 -7.46 4.61 -13.38
C ILE A 85 -8.89 4.88 -12.91
N LEU A 86 -9.30 4.38 -11.74
CA LEU A 86 -10.61 4.70 -11.18
C LEU A 86 -10.77 6.21 -10.97
N LYS A 87 -9.73 6.89 -10.47
CA LYS A 87 -9.75 8.34 -10.31
C LYS A 87 -9.87 9.06 -11.66
N ARG A 88 -9.05 8.68 -12.63
CA ARG A 88 -9.00 9.26 -13.99
C ARG A 88 -10.25 8.97 -14.82
N ALA A 89 -11.01 7.93 -14.48
CA ALA A 89 -12.30 7.59 -15.07
C ALA A 89 -13.48 8.28 -14.37
N GLY A 90 -13.25 9.03 -13.29
CA GLY A 90 -14.31 9.65 -12.49
C GLY A 90 -15.11 8.66 -11.63
N LEU A 91 -14.63 7.42 -11.50
CA LEU A 91 -15.27 6.38 -10.68
C LEU A 91 -14.97 6.55 -9.20
N ILE A 92 -13.87 7.19 -8.83
CA ILE A 92 -13.62 7.67 -7.46
C ILE A 92 -13.27 9.16 -7.49
N SER A 93 -13.63 9.86 -6.41
CA SER A 93 -13.27 11.26 -6.19
C SER A 93 -11.78 11.40 -5.87
N GLU A 94 -11.26 12.62 -6.02
CA GLU A 94 -9.93 13.00 -5.55
C GLU A 94 -9.70 12.64 -4.08
N LYS A 95 -10.66 12.97 -3.22
CA LYS A 95 -10.58 12.70 -1.78
C LYS A 95 -10.47 11.21 -1.49
N GLU A 96 -11.26 10.38 -2.18
CA GLU A 96 -11.18 8.92 -2.06
C GLU A 96 -9.82 8.39 -2.52
N PHE A 97 -9.27 8.91 -3.62
CA PHE A 97 -7.94 8.53 -4.11
C PHE A 97 -6.80 8.94 -3.16
N LEU A 98 -6.79 10.18 -2.66
CA LEU A 98 -5.76 10.67 -1.74
C LEU A 98 -5.82 9.95 -0.38
N LYS A 99 -7.03 9.61 0.08
CA LYS A 99 -7.23 8.75 1.26
C LYS A 99 -6.67 7.35 1.01
N TRP A 100 -6.97 6.75 -0.14
CA TRP A 100 -6.43 5.44 -0.52
C TRP A 100 -4.90 5.44 -0.54
N LEU A 101 -4.26 6.49 -1.08
CA LEU A 101 -2.79 6.63 -1.05
C LEU A 101 -2.26 6.75 0.38
N SER A 102 -2.90 7.56 1.22
CA SER A 102 -2.51 7.74 2.63
C SER A 102 -2.58 6.41 3.40
N ASP A 103 -3.58 5.57 3.11
CA ASP A 103 -3.70 4.24 3.70
C ASP A 103 -2.57 3.31 3.29
N ARG A 104 -2.08 3.41 2.04
CA ARG A 104 -0.90 2.65 1.57
C ARG A 104 0.39 3.13 2.22
N ILE A 105 0.55 4.45 2.40
CA ILE A 105 1.68 5.02 3.15
C ILE A 105 1.67 4.50 4.59
N GLY A 106 0.52 4.56 5.27
CA GLY A 106 0.36 4.02 6.62
C GLY A 106 0.60 2.51 6.68
N SER A 107 0.16 1.75 5.68
CA SER A 107 0.41 0.31 5.60
C SER A 107 1.89 0.00 5.44
N LEU A 108 2.62 0.76 4.63
CA LEU A 108 4.06 0.60 4.53
C LEU A 108 4.72 0.98 5.84
N GLU A 109 4.39 2.13 6.46
CA GLU A 109 5.04 2.58 7.71
C GLU A 109 4.92 1.55 8.85
N ARG A 110 3.77 0.86 8.93
CA ARG A 110 3.53 -0.21 9.91
C ARG A 110 4.26 -1.51 9.61
N SER A 111 4.71 -1.72 8.37
CA SER A 111 5.41 -2.94 7.99
C SER A 111 6.84 -2.90 8.51
N TRP A 112 7.18 -3.77 9.45
CA TRP A 112 8.54 -3.81 10.01
C TRP A 112 9.58 -4.15 8.93
N GLY A 113 9.20 -5.02 7.99
CA GLY A 113 10.01 -5.44 6.83
C GLY A 113 10.62 -4.30 6.01
N ARG A 114 10.02 -3.10 6.03
CA ARG A 114 10.49 -1.95 5.24
C ARG A 114 11.90 -1.49 5.59
N ALA A 115 12.35 -1.71 6.83
CA ALA A 115 13.62 -1.20 7.34
C ALA A 115 14.84 -2.07 6.96
N PHE A 116 14.62 -3.31 6.50
CA PHE A 116 15.71 -4.26 6.23
C PHE A 116 15.46 -5.18 5.03
N ARG A 117 14.33 -5.05 4.33
CA ARG A 117 14.08 -5.73 3.05
C ARG A 117 13.84 -4.76 1.91
N SER A 118 14.49 -5.04 0.78
CA SER A 118 14.33 -4.31 -0.46
C SER A 118 13.08 -4.76 -1.23
N ALA A 119 12.71 -4.01 -2.27
CA ALA A 119 11.57 -4.39 -3.14
C ALA A 119 11.94 -5.59 -4.04
N GLU A 120 13.20 -5.69 -4.46
CA GLU A 120 13.70 -6.84 -5.23
C GLU A 120 13.72 -8.12 -4.39
N GLU A 121 14.20 -8.07 -3.15
CA GLU A 121 14.18 -9.23 -2.24
C GLU A 121 12.77 -9.68 -1.93
N ALA A 122 11.85 -8.74 -1.67
CA ALA A 122 10.44 -9.06 -1.47
C ALA A 122 9.82 -9.75 -2.70
N SER A 123 10.21 -9.33 -3.91
CA SER A 123 9.76 -9.96 -5.15
C SER A 123 10.35 -11.37 -5.32
N TRP A 124 11.65 -11.52 -5.04
CA TRP A 124 12.35 -12.78 -5.14
C TRP A 124 11.78 -13.83 -4.19
N ASP A 125 11.52 -13.45 -2.94
CA ASP A 125 11.06 -14.34 -1.87
C ASP A 125 9.56 -14.71 -1.98
N ALA A 126 8.86 -14.34 -3.06
CA ALA A 126 7.43 -14.60 -3.20
C ALA A 126 7.04 -16.09 -3.10
N TRP A 127 7.91 -17.00 -3.55
CA TRP A 127 7.70 -18.45 -3.48
C TRP A 127 7.97 -19.04 -2.10
N THR A 128 8.99 -18.52 -1.42
CA THR A 128 9.42 -18.97 -0.10
C THR A 128 9.35 -17.80 0.88
N PRO A 129 8.13 -17.29 1.15
CA PRO A 129 8.00 -16.15 2.03
C PRO A 129 8.43 -16.61 3.41
N GLY A 130 9.60 -16.16 3.87
CA GLY A 130 10.34 -16.72 5.01
C GLY A 130 9.49 -17.03 6.25
N GLU A 131 10.02 -17.88 7.13
CA GLU A 131 9.31 -18.49 8.27
C GLU A 131 8.65 -17.50 9.23
N ASN A 132 9.07 -16.24 9.24
CA ASN A 132 8.47 -15.18 10.05
C ASN A 132 7.60 -14.24 9.18
N PRO A 133 6.27 -14.43 9.15
CA PRO A 133 5.33 -13.55 8.46
C PRO A 133 5.46 -12.07 8.87
N GLY A 134 5.81 -11.79 10.12
CA GLY A 134 6.00 -10.43 10.65
C GLY A 134 7.21 -9.68 10.08
N SER A 135 8.09 -10.36 9.34
CA SER A 135 9.22 -9.75 8.64
C SER A 135 8.95 -9.50 7.15
N ARG A 136 7.76 -9.85 6.66
CA ARG A 136 7.42 -9.76 5.24
C ARG A 136 7.16 -8.33 4.84
N LEU A 137 7.80 -7.92 3.76
CA LEU A 137 7.52 -6.66 3.09
C LEU A 137 6.61 -6.95 1.89
N SER A 138 5.49 -6.24 1.78
CA SER A 138 4.62 -6.37 0.61
C SER A 138 5.23 -5.66 -0.60
N TYR A 139 5.62 -6.43 -1.62
CA TYR A 139 6.07 -5.87 -2.91
C TYR A 139 4.93 -5.16 -3.66
N TYR A 140 3.65 -5.48 -3.37
CA TYR A 140 2.49 -4.70 -3.84
C TYR A 140 2.50 -3.29 -3.26
N ILE A 141 2.59 -3.15 -1.93
CA ILE A 141 2.50 -1.84 -1.27
C ILE A 141 3.76 -1.01 -1.52
N LYS A 142 4.96 -1.58 -1.31
CA LYS A 142 6.21 -0.85 -1.58
C LYS A 142 6.32 -0.52 -3.07
N GLY A 143 6.00 -1.46 -3.96
CA GLY A 143 6.00 -1.24 -5.41
C GLY A 143 4.98 -0.19 -5.86
N CYS A 144 3.79 -0.14 -5.26
CA CYS A 144 2.81 0.93 -5.50
C CYS A 144 3.38 2.31 -5.17
N LEU A 145 4.04 2.45 -4.03
CA LEU A 145 4.63 3.72 -3.61
C LEU A 145 5.87 4.08 -4.43
N LEU A 146 6.64 3.09 -4.90
CA LEU A 146 7.71 3.30 -5.89
C LEU A 146 7.14 3.79 -7.23
N GLY A 147 6.01 3.24 -7.68
CA GLY A 147 5.27 3.72 -8.86
C GLY A 147 4.84 5.18 -8.72
N LEU A 148 4.25 5.56 -7.59
CA LEU A 148 3.92 6.95 -7.26
C LEU A 148 5.15 7.86 -7.35
N LEU A 149 6.24 7.46 -6.70
CA LEU A 149 7.49 8.23 -6.68
C LEU A 149 8.07 8.42 -8.09
N LEU A 150 8.11 7.36 -8.88
CA LEU A 150 8.58 7.43 -10.27
C LEU A 150 7.71 8.36 -11.10
N ASP A 151 6.38 8.22 -11.02
CA ASP A 151 5.45 9.05 -11.80
C ASP A 151 5.64 10.54 -11.48
N LEU A 152 5.62 10.91 -10.19
CA LEU A 152 5.78 12.32 -9.78
C LEU A 152 7.18 12.87 -10.06
N LYS A 153 8.23 12.07 -9.91
CA LYS A 153 9.60 12.50 -10.26
C LYS A 153 9.79 12.70 -11.76
N ILE A 154 9.29 11.79 -12.60
CA ILE A 154 9.36 11.92 -14.06
C ILE A 154 8.58 13.17 -14.50
N ARG A 155 7.39 13.40 -13.95
CA ARG A 155 6.61 14.61 -14.23
C ARG A 155 7.39 15.85 -13.83
N HIS A 156 7.97 15.88 -12.64
CA HIS A 156 8.74 17.02 -12.18
C HIS A 156 9.96 17.30 -13.06
N SER A 157 10.79 16.28 -13.34
CA SER A 157 12.03 16.44 -14.10
C SER A 157 11.78 16.81 -15.57
N THR A 158 10.62 16.45 -16.11
CA THR A 158 10.26 16.73 -17.50
C THR A 158 9.31 17.92 -17.67
N LEU A 159 9.04 18.68 -16.60
CA LEU A 159 8.08 19.79 -16.59
C LEU A 159 6.66 19.37 -17.06
N ASP A 160 6.25 18.19 -16.59
CA ASP A 160 5.00 17.47 -16.85
C ASP A 160 4.81 17.03 -18.32
N ARG A 161 5.90 16.87 -19.08
CA ARG A 161 5.84 16.36 -20.46
C ARG A 161 5.78 14.84 -20.55
N LYS A 162 6.33 14.14 -19.56
CA LYS A 162 6.33 12.68 -19.47
C LYS A 162 5.92 12.23 -18.08
N SER A 163 5.61 10.96 -17.95
CA SER A 163 5.08 10.32 -16.74
C SER A 163 5.46 8.84 -16.68
N LEU A 164 5.06 8.15 -15.61
CA LEU A 164 5.17 6.69 -15.58
C LEU A 164 4.37 6.03 -16.73
N ASP A 165 3.31 6.68 -17.24
CA ASP A 165 2.53 6.16 -18.37
C ASP A 165 3.40 5.96 -19.61
N ASP A 166 4.39 6.83 -19.82
CA ASP A 166 5.32 6.75 -20.95
C ASP A 166 6.27 5.57 -20.80
N VAL A 167 6.73 5.27 -19.58
CA VAL A 167 7.53 4.07 -19.29
C VAL A 167 6.73 2.81 -19.58
N ILE A 168 5.47 2.72 -19.13
CA ILE A 168 4.60 1.56 -19.38
C ILE A 168 4.35 1.38 -20.89
N ARG A 169 4.11 2.47 -21.63
CA ARG A 169 3.97 2.41 -23.10
C ARG A 169 5.24 1.90 -23.77
N LEU A 170 6.41 2.41 -23.38
CA LEU A 170 7.69 1.98 -23.94
C LEU A 170 7.99 0.50 -23.63
N LEU A 171 7.63 0.02 -22.43
CA LEU A 171 7.72 -1.41 -22.11
C LEU A 171 6.85 -2.25 -23.06
N GLY A 172 5.61 -1.81 -23.30
CA GLY A 172 4.71 -2.46 -24.26
C GLY A 172 5.24 -2.46 -25.69
N GLU A 173 5.76 -1.32 -26.15
CA GLU A 173 6.28 -1.16 -27.50
C GLU A 173 7.54 -1.96 -27.76
N ARG A 174 8.48 -2.02 -26.79
CA ARG A 174 9.79 -2.63 -26.99
C ARG A 174 9.85 -4.10 -26.61
N PHE A 175 9.08 -4.55 -25.63
CA PHE A 175 9.19 -5.92 -25.09
C PHE A 175 7.93 -6.74 -25.31
N ALA A 176 6.74 -6.20 -25.03
CA ALA A 176 5.50 -6.97 -25.17
C ALA A 176 5.21 -7.34 -26.63
N LYS A 177 5.38 -6.42 -27.58
CA LYS A 177 5.19 -6.69 -29.03
C LYS A 177 6.10 -7.79 -29.58
N ARG A 178 7.24 -8.04 -28.95
CA ARG A 178 8.23 -9.04 -29.34
C ARG A 178 8.13 -10.33 -28.52
N ASN A 179 7.30 -10.34 -27.47
CA ASN A 179 7.21 -11.41 -26.49
C ASN A 179 8.55 -11.75 -25.81
N ASP A 180 9.44 -10.77 -25.69
CA ASP A 180 10.80 -10.95 -25.14
C ASP A 180 10.82 -10.87 -23.60
N GLY A 181 9.79 -10.23 -23.00
CA GLY A 181 9.78 -9.81 -21.60
C GLY A 181 10.86 -8.76 -21.29
N PHE A 182 10.79 -8.13 -20.12
CA PHE A 182 11.77 -7.11 -19.71
C PHE A 182 12.61 -7.57 -18.51
N THR A 183 13.88 -7.15 -18.45
CA THR A 183 14.75 -7.32 -17.28
C THR A 183 14.75 -6.09 -16.38
N THR A 184 15.43 -6.16 -15.24
CA THR A 184 15.62 -5.00 -14.35
C THR A 184 16.32 -3.86 -15.08
N GLU A 185 17.38 -4.19 -15.82
CA GLU A 185 18.19 -3.23 -16.57
C GLU A 185 17.36 -2.54 -17.67
N ASP A 186 16.45 -3.27 -18.32
CA ASP A 186 15.53 -2.72 -19.30
C ASP A 186 14.59 -1.67 -18.67
N LEU A 187 13.98 -1.99 -17.53
CA LEU A 187 13.10 -1.07 -16.80
C LEU A 187 13.87 0.19 -16.35
N GLU A 188 15.06 0.02 -15.80
CA GLU A 188 15.92 1.13 -15.36
C GLU A 188 16.30 2.04 -16.52
N ALA A 189 16.73 1.46 -17.64
CA ALA A 189 17.08 2.20 -18.84
C ALA A 189 15.89 3.02 -19.36
N LEU A 190 14.68 2.43 -19.39
CA LEU A 190 13.48 3.14 -19.83
C LEU A 190 13.06 4.27 -18.88
N VAL A 191 13.20 4.08 -17.56
CA VAL A 191 12.93 5.13 -16.58
C VAL A 191 13.93 6.29 -16.74
N LEU A 192 15.21 5.99 -16.94
CA LEU A 192 16.24 7.01 -17.19
C LEU A 192 16.04 7.73 -18.52
N GLU A 193 15.68 7.01 -19.59
CA GLU A 193 15.33 7.61 -20.89
C GLU A 193 14.10 8.54 -20.78
N THR A 194 13.16 8.20 -19.91
CA THR A 194 11.91 8.94 -19.74
C THR A 194 12.10 10.17 -18.84
N GLY A 195 12.68 9.99 -17.65
CA GLY A 195 12.79 11.03 -16.62
C GLY A 195 14.16 11.71 -16.48
N GLY A 196 15.18 11.22 -17.18
CA GLY A 196 16.54 11.77 -17.15
C GLY A 196 17.39 11.31 -15.95
N GLU A 197 18.65 11.76 -15.92
CA GLU A 197 19.70 11.30 -14.99
C GLU A 197 19.40 11.54 -13.50
N SER A 198 18.45 12.44 -13.18
CA SER A 198 18.00 12.68 -11.80
C SER A 198 17.43 11.44 -11.09
N LEU A 199 17.14 10.38 -11.85
CA LEU A 199 16.64 9.10 -11.35
C LEU A 199 17.72 8.03 -11.18
N SER A 200 18.99 8.31 -11.49
CA SER A 200 20.10 7.34 -11.42
C SER A 200 20.25 6.66 -10.05
N GLY A 201 20.15 7.42 -8.94
CA GLY A 201 20.21 6.85 -7.59
C GLY A 201 18.90 6.23 -7.09
N PHE A 202 17.81 6.32 -7.85
CA PHE A 202 16.48 5.88 -7.39
C PHE A 202 16.44 4.39 -7.08
N PHE A 203 16.98 3.58 -7.98
CA PHE A 203 16.88 2.13 -7.90
C PHE A 203 17.78 1.57 -6.80
N ASP A 204 19.01 2.08 -6.68
CA ASP A 204 19.92 1.66 -5.62
C ASP A 204 19.39 2.01 -4.23
N ASP A 205 18.78 3.19 -4.07
CA ASP A 205 18.30 3.65 -2.78
C ASP A 205 16.99 2.96 -2.33
N TYR A 206 16.05 2.79 -3.26
CA TYR A 206 14.65 2.46 -2.91
C TYR A 206 14.16 1.12 -3.46
N VAL A 207 14.78 0.59 -4.51
CA VAL A 207 14.40 -0.69 -5.13
C VAL A 207 15.27 -1.83 -4.61
N ARG A 208 16.60 -1.69 -4.72
CA ARG A 208 17.62 -2.57 -4.11
C ARG A 208 17.92 -2.20 -2.67
N GLY A 209 17.78 -0.93 -2.33
CA GLY A 209 18.03 -0.42 -1.00
C GLY A 209 16.79 -0.44 -0.09
N VAL A 210 17.04 -0.01 1.14
CA VAL A 210 16.05 0.09 2.22
C VAL A 210 15.93 1.52 2.73
N LYS A 211 16.42 2.52 1.98
CA LYS A 211 16.26 3.91 2.37
C LYS A 211 14.78 4.26 2.45
N GLU A 212 14.44 5.11 3.41
CA GLU A 212 13.08 5.61 3.59
C GLU A 212 12.59 6.31 2.32
N LEU A 213 11.36 5.98 1.90
CA LEU A 213 10.79 6.56 0.69
C LEU A 213 10.55 8.07 0.90
N PRO A 214 11.05 8.95 0.02
CA PRO A 214 10.89 10.41 0.15
C PRO A 214 9.49 10.88 -0.26
N LEU A 215 8.44 10.30 0.34
CA LEU A 215 7.04 10.49 -0.03
C LEU A 215 6.60 11.95 0.05
N SER A 216 6.97 12.66 1.12
CA SER A 216 6.63 14.09 1.26
C SER A 216 7.26 14.93 0.15
N ASN A 217 8.49 14.62 -0.26
CA ASN A 217 9.15 15.32 -1.36
C ASN A 217 8.49 14.99 -2.71
N ALA A 218 8.19 13.71 -2.97
CA ALA A 218 7.52 13.31 -4.20
C ALA A 218 6.13 13.98 -4.33
N LEU A 219 5.32 13.93 -3.26
CA LEU A 219 3.99 14.56 -3.22
C LEU A 219 4.05 16.09 -3.39
N SER A 220 5.11 16.74 -2.88
CA SER A 220 5.30 18.18 -3.04
C SER A 220 5.40 18.62 -4.50
N HIS A 221 5.88 17.75 -5.41
CA HIS A 221 5.93 18.04 -6.84
C HIS A 221 4.54 18.21 -7.47
N ALA A 222 3.50 17.66 -6.85
CA ALA A 222 2.11 17.85 -7.24
C ALA A 222 1.36 18.83 -6.32
N GLY A 223 2.07 19.65 -5.54
CA GLY A 223 1.44 20.62 -4.62
C GLY A 223 0.73 19.94 -3.46
N LEU A 224 1.17 18.75 -3.04
CA LEU A 224 0.54 18.00 -1.96
C LEU A 224 1.44 17.95 -0.73
N LEU A 225 0.81 18.11 0.43
CA LEU A 225 1.42 17.93 1.74
C LEU A 225 1.02 16.57 2.31
N LEU A 226 2.02 15.80 2.73
CA LEU A 226 1.81 14.63 3.59
C LEU A 226 1.92 15.06 5.05
N SER A 227 0.78 15.02 5.75
CA SER A 227 0.72 15.24 7.19
C SER A 227 0.49 13.91 7.90
N GLY A 228 1.27 13.63 8.96
CA GLY A 228 0.98 12.56 9.89
C GLY A 228 0.35 13.14 11.15
N LYS A 229 -0.74 12.56 11.65
CA LYS A 229 -1.11 12.78 13.05
C LYS A 229 0.00 12.17 13.91
N PRO A 230 0.48 12.86 14.96
CA PRO A 230 1.45 12.26 15.86
C PRO A 230 0.89 10.94 16.38
N PRO A 231 1.75 9.92 16.60
CA PRO A 231 1.31 8.68 17.21
C PRO A 231 0.59 8.98 18.52
N ARG A 232 -0.45 8.22 18.84
CA ARG A 232 -1.16 8.35 20.12
C ARG A 232 -0.26 7.79 21.23
N LYS A 233 0.79 8.55 21.58
CA LYS A 233 1.83 8.13 22.53
C LYS A 233 1.28 7.82 23.92
N ASP A 234 0.11 8.35 24.26
CA ASP A 234 -0.57 8.12 25.53
C ASP A 234 -1.58 6.96 25.47
N SER A 235 -1.76 6.33 24.30
CA SER A 235 -2.69 5.20 24.13
C SER A 235 -1.93 3.89 24.34
N PRO A 236 -2.31 3.06 25.32
CA PRO A 236 -1.79 1.71 25.46
C PRO A 236 -2.14 0.85 24.24
N SER A 237 -1.21 0.00 23.82
CA SER A 237 -1.40 -0.94 22.72
C SER A 237 -0.53 -2.19 22.87
N LEU A 238 -0.81 -3.20 22.06
CA LEU A 238 0.06 -4.36 21.89
C LEU A 238 1.22 -4.09 20.90
N ASP A 239 1.17 -2.97 20.17
CA ASP A 239 2.14 -2.59 19.13
C ASP A 239 2.39 -3.70 18.09
N VAL A 240 1.30 -4.32 17.65
CA VAL A 240 1.27 -5.35 16.60
C VAL A 240 0.39 -4.90 15.45
N SER A 241 0.70 -5.39 14.24
CA SER A 241 -0.18 -5.23 13.09
C SER A 241 -1.34 -6.20 13.18
N LEU A 242 -2.57 -5.70 13.05
CA LEU A 242 -3.79 -6.50 13.19
C LEU A 242 -4.54 -6.63 11.87
N GLY A 243 -5.08 -7.81 11.65
CA GLY A 243 -6.04 -8.17 10.62
C GLY A 243 -7.41 -8.44 11.20
N ASP A 244 -8.37 -8.62 10.31
CA ASP A 244 -9.72 -9.08 10.64
C ASP A 244 -9.86 -10.57 10.33
N ALA A 245 -10.09 -11.37 11.36
CA ALA A 245 -10.48 -12.77 11.26
C ALA A 245 -11.91 -12.92 11.80
N SER A 246 -12.90 -12.79 10.92
CA SER A 246 -14.33 -12.94 11.24
C SER A 246 -14.81 -12.02 12.38
N GLY A 247 -14.34 -10.77 12.40
CA GLY A 247 -14.62 -9.76 13.41
C GLY A 247 -13.61 -9.72 14.56
N PHE A 248 -12.72 -10.69 14.67
CA PHE A 248 -11.70 -10.75 15.72
C PHE A 248 -10.35 -10.20 15.24
N PRO A 249 -9.56 -9.56 16.13
CA PRO A 249 -8.20 -9.16 15.80
C PRO A 249 -7.28 -10.36 15.60
N GLU A 250 -6.77 -10.53 14.38
CA GLU A 250 -5.72 -11.49 14.05
C GLU A 250 -4.36 -10.77 14.04
N VAL A 251 -3.36 -11.29 14.75
CA VAL A 251 -2.00 -10.76 14.70
C VAL A 251 -1.39 -11.07 13.33
N ARG A 252 -1.18 -10.06 12.49
CA ARG A 252 -0.57 -10.21 11.16
C ARG A 252 0.94 -10.11 11.19
N GLU A 253 1.44 -9.11 11.91
CA GLU A 253 2.87 -8.88 12.08
C GLU A 253 3.16 -8.53 13.52
N ILE A 254 4.23 -9.12 14.04
CA ILE A 254 4.74 -8.86 15.37
C ILE A 254 6.20 -8.41 15.25
N PRO A 255 6.56 -7.20 15.73
CA PRO A 255 7.95 -6.75 15.65
C PRO A 255 8.86 -7.67 16.47
N PRO A 256 9.99 -8.15 15.92
CA PRO A 256 10.93 -8.97 16.66
C PRO A 256 11.48 -8.26 17.88
N GLY A 257 11.54 -8.96 19.01
CA GLY A 257 11.95 -8.41 20.30
C GLY A 257 10.92 -7.52 20.99
N SER A 258 9.72 -7.31 20.40
CA SER A 258 8.64 -6.54 21.04
C SER A 258 8.14 -7.19 22.33
N LEU A 259 7.49 -6.40 23.20
CA LEU A 259 6.88 -6.93 24.41
C LEU A 259 5.71 -7.87 24.13
N ALA A 260 5.02 -7.71 22.99
CA ALA A 260 4.03 -8.69 22.54
C ALA A 260 4.68 -10.04 22.22
N GLN A 261 5.82 -10.05 21.51
CA GLN A 261 6.52 -11.30 21.18
C GLN A 261 7.12 -11.96 22.41
N GLN A 262 7.74 -11.18 23.31
CA GLN A 262 8.25 -11.67 24.59
C GLN A 262 7.11 -12.20 25.47
N GLY A 263 5.94 -11.58 25.39
CA GLY A 263 4.69 -12.05 25.99
C GLY A 263 4.10 -13.27 25.29
N GLY A 264 4.73 -13.85 24.28
CA GLY A 264 4.33 -15.12 23.68
C GLY A 264 3.25 -15.03 22.60
N LEU A 265 2.82 -13.81 22.20
CA LEU A 265 2.02 -13.64 20.99
C LEU A 265 2.87 -13.91 19.75
N ASP A 266 2.22 -14.34 18.67
CA ASP A 266 2.85 -14.63 17.38
C ASP A 266 1.89 -14.32 16.22
N SER A 267 2.43 -14.28 15.01
CA SER A 267 1.64 -14.07 13.79
C SER A 267 0.66 -15.24 13.60
N GLY A 268 -0.59 -14.93 13.24
CA GLY A 268 -1.70 -15.88 13.11
C GLY A 268 -2.50 -16.09 14.40
N ASP A 269 -2.11 -15.47 15.52
CA ASP A 269 -2.92 -15.51 16.74
C ASP A 269 -4.21 -14.70 16.57
N VAL A 270 -5.36 -15.31 16.88
CA VAL A 270 -6.66 -14.63 16.85
C VAL A 270 -7.08 -14.29 18.27
N ILE A 271 -7.01 -13.01 18.62
CA ILE A 271 -7.33 -12.51 19.97
C ILE A 271 -8.85 -12.51 20.16
N ILE A 272 -9.33 -13.12 21.23
CA ILE A 272 -10.76 -13.20 21.52
C ILE A 272 -11.16 -12.49 22.81
N ALA A 273 -10.23 -12.31 23.76
CA ALA A 273 -10.48 -11.56 24.98
C ALA A 273 -9.23 -10.89 25.56
N VAL A 274 -9.46 -9.80 26.30
CA VAL A 274 -8.47 -9.10 27.13
C VAL A 274 -9.03 -9.00 28.54
N GLU A 275 -8.28 -9.51 29.53
CA GLU A 275 -8.72 -9.57 30.94
C GLU A 275 -10.12 -10.21 31.12
N GLY A 276 -10.44 -11.22 30.30
CA GLY A 276 -11.74 -11.90 30.32
C GLY A 276 -12.89 -11.14 29.63
N ARG A 277 -12.64 -9.94 29.08
CA ARG A 277 -13.62 -9.19 28.27
C ARG A 277 -13.47 -9.57 26.80
N ARG A 278 -14.57 -9.98 26.16
CA ARG A 278 -14.59 -10.26 24.72
C ARG A 278 -14.16 -9.03 23.93
N VAL A 279 -13.27 -9.23 22.95
CA VAL A 279 -12.85 -8.18 22.02
C VAL A 279 -13.32 -8.47 20.60
N THR A 280 -13.40 -7.41 19.81
CA THR A 280 -13.47 -7.43 18.34
C THR A 280 -12.34 -6.54 17.82
N LEU A 281 -12.05 -6.60 16.52
CA LEU A 281 -11.03 -5.74 15.93
C LEU A 281 -11.30 -4.25 16.22
N SER A 282 -12.57 -3.84 16.19
CA SER A 282 -12.99 -2.46 16.47
C SER A 282 -12.96 -2.08 17.96
N THR A 283 -13.22 -3.03 18.87
CA THR A 283 -13.32 -2.72 20.31
C THR A 283 -12.01 -2.93 21.08
N LEU A 284 -11.02 -3.62 20.49
CA LEU A 284 -9.74 -3.84 21.14
C LEU A 284 -9.03 -2.53 21.57
N PRO A 285 -8.92 -1.48 20.73
CA PRO A 285 -8.26 -0.24 21.15
C PRO A 285 -8.95 0.45 22.33
N GLU A 286 -10.28 0.42 22.37
CA GLU A 286 -11.08 0.98 23.47
C GLU A 286 -10.85 0.20 24.76
N ILE A 287 -10.87 -1.14 24.70
CA ILE A 287 -10.63 -1.99 25.87
C ILE A 287 -9.20 -1.80 26.41
N LEU A 288 -8.21 -1.66 25.54
CA LEU A 288 -6.82 -1.40 25.96
C LEU A 288 -6.65 0.00 26.58
N SER A 289 -7.52 0.95 26.24
CA SER A 289 -7.46 2.31 26.80
C SER A 289 -7.85 2.41 28.27
N ASP A 290 -8.46 1.35 28.83
CA ASP A 290 -8.76 1.24 30.27
C ASP A 290 -7.52 0.97 31.14
N TYR A 291 -6.36 0.71 30.51
CA TYR A 291 -5.09 0.37 31.17
C TYR A 291 -4.03 1.46 30.96
N ARG A 292 -2.85 1.28 31.56
CA ARG A 292 -1.70 2.16 31.39
C ARG A 292 -0.61 1.49 30.56
N ILE A 293 0.19 2.32 29.90
CA ILE A 293 1.45 1.86 29.30
C ILE A 293 2.33 1.27 30.41
N GLY A 294 2.87 0.08 30.17
CA GLY A 294 3.63 -0.70 31.14
C GLY A 294 2.79 -1.71 31.95
N ASP A 295 1.45 -1.63 31.91
CA ASP A 295 0.61 -2.66 32.54
C ASP A 295 0.74 -3.99 31.80
N GLN A 296 0.68 -5.09 32.54
CA GLN A 296 0.53 -6.43 31.98
C GLN A 296 -0.93 -6.82 31.95
N VAL A 297 -1.43 -7.17 30.76
CA VAL A 297 -2.79 -7.65 30.57
C VAL A 297 -2.80 -9.09 30.08
N ARG A 298 -3.77 -9.87 30.56
CA ARG A 298 -4.05 -11.23 30.10
C ARG A 298 -4.74 -11.17 28.75
N ILE A 299 -4.12 -11.77 27.75
CA ILE A 299 -4.65 -11.93 26.40
C ILE A 299 -5.06 -13.39 26.23
N THR A 300 -6.32 -13.60 25.87
CA THR A 300 -6.86 -14.92 25.49
C THR A 300 -7.02 -14.95 23.98
N PHE A 301 -6.42 -15.94 23.33
CA PHE A 301 -6.35 -16.03 21.88
C PHE A 301 -6.36 -17.48 21.40
N PHE A 302 -6.75 -17.69 20.14
CA PHE A 302 -6.53 -18.94 19.44
C PHE A 302 -5.21 -18.89 18.68
N ARG A 303 -4.39 -19.92 18.87
CA ARG A 303 -3.29 -20.23 17.94
C ARG A 303 -3.66 -21.52 17.23
N ARG A 304 -3.96 -21.42 15.94
CA ARG A 304 -4.63 -22.52 15.20
C ARG A 304 -5.92 -22.87 15.94
N GLU A 305 -6.12 -24.14 16.32
CA GLU A 305 -7.31 -24.60 17.03
C GLU A 305 -7.16 -24.63 18.56
N GLU A 306 -6.02 -24.16 19.10
CA GLU A 306 -5.75 -24.20 20.53
C GLU A 306 -6.05 -22.85 21.20
N LEU A 307 -6.94 -22.88 22.18
CA LEU A 307 -7.18 -21.75 23.07
C LEU A 307 -5.98 -21.59 24.01
N ARG A 308 -5.38 -20.40 24.03
CA ARG A 308 -4.22 -20.07 24.84
C ARG A 308 -4.45 -18.77 25.60
N GLU A 309 -3.71 -18.62 26.69
CA GLU A 309 -3.63 -17.38 27.44
C GLU A 309 -2.19 -17.00 27.67
N THR A 310 -1.92 -15.70 27.61
CA THR A 310 -0.62 -15.15 27.97
C THR A 310 -0.76 -13.78 28.60
N ARG A 311 0.33 -13.25 29.17
CA ARG A 311 0.41 -11.87 29.65
C ARG A 311 1.32 -11.06 28.74
N VAL A 312 0.79 -9.94 28.26
CA VAL A 312 1.54 -8.99 27.42
C VAL A 312 1.63 -7.65 28.13
N THR A 313 2.83 -7.08 28.15
CA THR A 313 3.05 -5.72 28.63
C THR A 313 2.65 -4.72 27.54
N LEU A 314 1.76 -3.78 27.87
CA LEU A 314 1.29 -2.75 26.96
C LEU A 314 2.35 -1.68 26.72
N THR A 315 2.47 -1.22 25.47
CA THR A 315 3.38 -0.16 25.04
C THR A 315 2.61 1.03 24.49
N ALA A 316 3.30 2.14 24.28
CA ALA A 316 2.74 3.29 23.57
C ALA A 316 2.40 2.90 22.13
N ASN A 317 1.19 3.25 21.67
CA ASN A 317 0.80 3.08 20.28
C ASN A 317 1.71 3.93 19.35
N GLN A 318 2.49 3.25 18.51
CA GLN A 318 3.39 3.91 17.55
C GLN A 318 2.76 4.17 16.19
N SER A 319 1.54 3.68 15.95
CA SER A 319 0.87 3.86 14.66
C SER A 319 0.60 5.34 14.37
N ARG A 320 0.88 5.75 13.14
CA ARG A 320 0.52 7.07 12.63
C ARG A 320 -0.59 6.94 11.61
N GLU A 321 -1.48 7.93 11.65
CA GLU A 321 -2.44 8.17 10.59
C GLU A 321 -1.84 9.22 9.65
N PHE A 322 -1.81 8.91 8.36
CA PHE A 322 -1.40 9.85 7.33
C PHE A 322 -2.61 10.48 6.67
N GLU A 323 -2.44 11.72 6.26
CA GLU A 323 -3.39 12.46 5.46
C GLU A 323 -2.63 13.27 4.41
N ILE A 324 -3.08 13.18 3.17
CA ILE A 324 -2.55 13.95 2.05
C ILE A 324 -3.53 15.09 1.73
N LYS A 325 -3.04 16.32 1.68
CA LYS A 325 -3.84 17.51 1.37
C LYS A 325 -3.18 18.41 0.32
N PRO A 326 -3.95 19.05 -0.56
CA PRO A 326 -3.46 20.14 -1.39
C PRO A 326 -2.92 21.28 -0.54
N VAL A 327 -1.78 21.86 -0.91
CA VAL A 327 -1.24 23.06 -0.26
C VAL A 327 -2.06 24.31 -0.60
N GLU A 328 -2.01 25.33 0.26
CA GLU A 328 -2.77 26.58 0.06
C GLU A 328 -2.24 27.46 -1.09
N SER A 329 -0.95 27.33 -1.43
CA SER A 329 -0.30 28.20 -2.43
C SER A 329 0.67 27.39 -3.30
N PRO A 330 0.17 26.52 -4.18
CA PRO A 330 1.02 25.71 -5.04
C PRO A 330 1.62 26.55 -6.18
N GLY A 331 2.83 26.19 -6.60
CA GLY A 331 3.48 26.73 -7.79
C GLY A 331 2.78 26.33 -9.09
N GLN A 332 3.08 27.01 -10.20
CA GLN A 332 2.43 26.72 -11.49
C GLN A 332 2.70 25.30 -12.00
N LEU A 333 3.94 24.79 -11.82
CA LEU A 333 4.29 23.43 -12.22
C LEU A 333 3.55 22.40 -11.35
N GLU A 334 3.44 22.64 -10.04
CA GLU A 334 2.72 21.78 -9.11
C GLU A 334 1.25 21.64 -9.49
N LYS A 335 0.58 22.77 -9.78
CA LYS A 335 -0.81 22.77 -10.28
C LYS A 335 -0.95 21.95 -11.56
N ARG A 336 -0.02 22.14 -12.51
CA ARG A 336 -0.03 21.41 -13.78
C ARG A 336 0.11 19.90 -13.58
N ILE A 337 1.13 19.49 -12.82
CA ILE A 337 1.40 18.09 -12.49
C ILE A 337 0.17 17.47 -11.83
N TYR A 338 -0.43 18.16 -10.86
CA TYR A 338 -1.62 17.71 -10.17
C TYR A 338 -2.80 17.45 -11.13
N CYS A 339 -3.16 18.45 -11.92
CA CYS A 339 -4.27 18.39 -12.88
C CYS A 339 -4.05 17.28 -13.92
N SER A 340 -2.86 17.20 -14.50
CA SER A 340 -2.48 16.19 -15.48
C SER A 340 -2.47 14.78 -14.89
N TRP A 341 -1.92 14.63 -13.68
CA TRP A 341 -1.80 13.35 -12.98
C TRP A 341 -3.18 12.77 -12.64
N LEU A 342 -4.08 13.56 -12.06
CA LEU A 342 -5.39 13.12 -11.58
C LEU A 342 -6.52 13.30 -12.60
N ARG A 343 -6.23 13.93 -13.75
CA ARG A 343 -7.22 14.40 -14.74
C ARG A 343 -8.26 15.32 -14.12
N GLU A 344 -7.79 16.29 -13.35
CA GLU A 344 -8.61 17.37 -12.79
C GLU A 344 -8.49 18.63 -13.65
N GLU A 345 -9.59 19.37 -13.81
CA GLU A 345 -9.57 20.62 -14.57
C GLU A 345 -8.79 21.73 -13.84
N HIS A 346 -8.85 21.72 -12.50
CA HIS A 346 -8.29 22.76 -11.66
C HIS A 346 -7.62 22.16 -10.43
N PHE A 347 -6.60 22.85 -9.92
CA PHE A 347 -6.07 22.55 -8.59
C PHE A 347 -7.08 23.02 -7.55
N PRO A 348 -7.43 22.22 -6.53
CA PRO A 348 -8.47 22.56 -5.57
C PRO A 348 -8.12 23.83 -4.79
N ASP A 349 -9.00 24.81 -4.82
CA ASP A 349 -8.83 26.06 -4.07
C ASP A 349 -9.23 25.84 -2.60
N GLN A 350 -8.29 26.03 -1.68
CA GLN A 350 -8.55 25.88 -0.23
C GLN A 350 -9.39 27.06 0.31
N LYS A 351 -9.48 28.19 -0.43
CA LYS A 351 -10.22 29.38 0.02
C LYS A 351 -11.74 29.25 -0.10
N GLU A 352 -12.25 28.67 -1.19
CA GLU A 352 -13.70 28.51 -1.41
C GLU A 352 -14.34 27.61 -0.34
N LYS A 353 -13.61 26.59 0.14
CA LYS A 353 -14.08 25.69 1.20
C LYS A 353 -14.16 26.33 2.59
N LYS A 354 -13.40 27.40 2.85
CA LYS A 354 -13.49 28.14 4.11
C LYS A 354 -14.74 29.03 4.13
N GLU A 355 -15.09 29.64 3.00
CA GLU A 355 -16.29 30.46 2.85
C GLU A 355 -17.59 29.64 2.91
N GLU A 356 -17.63 28.46 2.29
CA GLU A 356 -18.78 27.53 2.45
C GLU A 356 -18.96 27.08 3.89
N ARG A 357 -17.86 26.76 4.58
CA ARG A 357 -17.89 26.30 5.98
C ARG A 357 -18.30 27.42 6.95
N ASP A 358 -17.79 28.64 6.74
CA ASP A 358 -18.17 29.83 7.52
C ASP A 358 -19.59 30.32 7.18
N SER A 359 -20.17 29.92 6.02
CA SER A 359 -21.56 30.22 5.66
C SER A 359 -22.58 29.27 6.28
N LEU A 360 -22.18 28.02 6.57
CA LEU A 360 -23.00 27.00 7.23
C LEU A 360 -22.98 27.09 8.76
N GLU A 361 -22.00 27.81 9.33
CA GLU A 361 -21.87 28.07 10.78
C GLU A 361 -22.42 29.46 11.21
N LYS A 362 -23.07 30.21 10.32
CA LYS A 362 -23.82 31.42 10.70
C LYS A 362 -25.23 31.02 11.19
N PRO A 363 -25.64 31.44 12.40
CA PRO A 363 -26.88 31.01 13.05
C PRO A 363 -28.15 31.47 12.34
#